data_AF-A0A3M1UCN0-F1
#
_entry.id   AF-A0A3M1UCN0-F1
#
_cell.length_a   1.000
_cell.length_b   1.000
_cell.length_c   1.000
_cell.angle_alpha   90.00
_cell.angle_beta   90.00
_cell.angle_gamma   90.00
#
_symmetry.space_group_name_H-M   'P 1'
#
loop_
_entity.id
_entity.type
_entity.pdbx_description
1 polymer ?
#
loop_
_entity_poly.entity_id
_entity_poly.type
_entity_poly.pdbx_seq_one_letter_code
_entity_poly.pdbx_strand_id
1 'polypeptide(L)'
;MWNRKNPKATPFQKGYVRRNSEPSATDAPKSHPLFPLAVVIMGIVSCYTTALGLEPMLNNLLLSYAMAFALSIFMVAIALQFPRSYQNGTQNRLILGYSMVAIFSVLLNFNAIYGIFSAEKLLYNELKDNRQRLMALQVQAEESLDRYFGAQQTEAELQKAQALLEEEKTNPRDFGYGTKARRINKEAVIPLEAKLSAIKAKYDPLLKEIGETTSQAVATIDAALEQGEVAAYRKAVDVSIDAYTTVAAKTANMIADGSFTYQPLEFQHRDVGHLNHSLWSLLHPGSMDGKQLSALLVSLLLAILIDFIVLFVLVLLHKPSKKERLEEEAQQNEPQRASFKQKTSPASLVAAPERNIYAKRANRKQGTQTATAETTEEAATRDATAENMRFGSPHVQQVKLNGKHF
;
A
#
# COMPACT_ATOMS: atom_id res chain seq x y z
N MET A 1 -9.11 -9.24 77.01
CA MET A 1 -10.39 -8.59 77.41
C MET A 1 -10.61 -7.37 76.55
N TRP A 2 -11.55 -7.41 75.60
CA TRP A 2 -12.40 -6.26 75.24
C TRP A 2 -13.55 -6.79 74.37
N ASN A 3 -14.74 -6.63 74.93
CA ASN A 3 -16.01 -7.16 74.48
C ASN A 3 -16.81 -5.96 73.95
N ARG A 4 -17.03 -5.88 72.63
CA ARG A 4 -17.97 -4.91 72.04
C ARG A 4 -19.01 -5.66 71.21
N LYS A 5 -20.15 -5.89 71.87
CA LYS A 5 -21.42 -6.28 71.27
C LYS A 5 -21.87 -5.15 70.32
N ASN A 6 -21.94 -5.44 69.03
CA ASN A 6 -22.66 -4.59 68.06
C ASN A 6 -24.12 -5.06 67.96
N PRO A 7 -25.10 -4.14 68.01
CA PRO A 7 -26.52 -4.47 67.90
C PRO A 7 -26.88 -4.89 66.47
N LYS A 8 -27.67 -5.96 66.38
CA LYS A 8 -28.24 -6.51 65.14
C LYS A 8 -29.18 -5.48 64.51
N ALA A 9 -28.75 -4.84 63.43
CA ALA A 9 -29.65 -4.08 62.55
C ALA A 9 -30.52 -5.07 61.79
N THR A 10 -31.83 -4.98 61.99
CA THR A 10 -32.83 -5.74 61.23
C THR A 10 -32.88 -5.24 59.79
N PRO A 11 -32.89 -6.12 58.78
CA PRO A 11 -33.06 -5.70 57.40
C PRO A 11 -34.49 -5.21 57.19
N PHE A 12 -34.64 -3.94 56.83
CA PHE A 12 -35.87 -3.37 56.30
C PHE A 12 -36.23 -4.15 55.02
N GLN A 13 -37.17 -5.09 55.11
CA GLN A 13 -37.79 -5.72 53.95
C GLN A 13 -38.61 -4.65 53.21
N LYS A 14 -38.01 -3.99 52.22
CA LYS A 14 -38.77 -3.28 51.19
C LYS A 14 -39.62 -4.31 50.46
N GLY A 15 -40.91 -4.35 50.79
CA GLY A 15 -41.91 -5.10 50.04
C GLY A 15 -41.98 -4.55 48.62
N TYR A 16 -41.24 -5.19 47.71
CA TYR A 16 -41.45 -4.99 46.28
C TYR A 16 -42.81 -5.60 45.95
N VAL A 17 -43.82 -4.75 45.81
CA VAL A 17 -45.09 -5.12 45.19
C VAL A 17 -44.78 -5.52 43.75
N ARG A 18 -44.64 -6.83 43.54
CA ARG A 18 -44.47 -7.45 42.22
C ARG A 18 -45.81 -7.33 41.51
N ARG A 19 -46.01 -6.21 40.80
CA ARG A 19 -47.20 -5.99 39.99
C ARG A 19 -47.06 -6.90 38.76
N ASN A 20 -47.74 -8.04 38.78
CA ASN A 20 -47.86 -8.96 37.65
C ASN A 20 -48.76 -8.31 36.58
N SER A 21 -48.28 -7.28 35.90
CA SER A 21 -48.85 -6.92 34.60
C SER A 21 -48.23 -7.88 33.60
N GLU A 22 -48.96 -8.96 33.30
CA GLU A 22 -48.63 -9.83 32.17
C GLU A 22 -48.49 -8.95 30.93
N PRO A 23 -47.30 -8.89 30.29
CA PRO A 23 -47.13 -8.11 29.08
C PRO A 23 -48.06 -8.69 28.01
N SER A 24 -48.94 -7.85 27.48
CA SER A 24 -49.76 -8.17 26.31
C SER A 24 -48.89 -8.78 25.22
N ALA A 25 -49.11 -10.05 24.88
CA ALA A 25 -48.29 -10.84 23.97
C ALA A 25 -48.36 -10.39 22.49
N THR A 26 -48.92 -9.22 22.20
CA THR A 26 -49.25 -8.80 20.82
C THR A 26 -48.37 -7.70 20.23
N ASP A 27 -47.48 -7.08 21.01
CA ASP A 27 -46.64 -5.97 20.52
C ASP A 27 -45.16 -6.36 20.33
N ALA A 28 -44.90 -7.56 19.81
CA ALA A 28 -43.54 -7.90 19.39
C ALA A 28 -43.17 -7.03 18.16
N PRO A 29 -42.14 -6.17 18.25
CA PRO A 29 -41.73 -5.33 17.13
C PRO A 29 -41.35 -6.25 15.96
N LYS A 30 -42.04 -6.12 14.83
CA LYS A 30 -41.74 -6.85 13.60
C LYS A 30 -40.37 -6.40 13.10
N SER A 31 -39.31 -7.14 13.44
CA SER A 31 -37.98 -6.91 12.87
C SER A 31 -38.06 -7.07 11.36
N HIS A 32 -37.71 -6.04 10.59
CA HIS A 32 -37.68 -6.12 9.14
C HIS A 32 -36.72 -7.26 8.71
N PRO A 33 -37.16 -8.20 7.86
CA PRO A 33 -36.33 -9.35 7.44
C PRO A 33 -35.06 -8.95 6.69
N LEU A 34 -34.99 -7.70 6.22
CA LEU A 34 -33.82 -7.12 5.56
C LEU A 34 -32.61 -6.99 6.51
N PHE A 35 -32.84 -6.81 7.81
CA PHE A 35 -31.75 -6.58 8.76
C PHE A 35 -30.84 -7.82 8.94
N PRO A 36 -31.38 -9.02 9.27
CA PRO A 36 -30.57 -10.23 9.36
C PRO A 36 -29.85 -10.55 8.04
N LEU A 37 -30.52 -10.31 6.91
CA LEU A 37 -29.94 -10.52 5.58
C LEU A 37 -28.73 -9.61 5.35
N ALA A 38 -28.83 -8.32 5.67
CA ALA A 38 -27.72 -7.37 5.53
C ALA A 38 -26.52 -7.76 6.42
N VAL A 39 -26.76 -8.20 7.66
CA VAL A 39 -25.71 -8.68 8.57
C VAL A 39 -24.99 -9.90 8.00
N VAL A 40 -25.72 -10.86 7.43
CA VAL A 40 -25.13 -12.06 6.83
C VAL A 40 -24.30 -11.73 5.59
N ILE A 41 -24.82 -10.89 4.69
CA ILE A 41 -24.09 -10.47 3.47
C ILE A 41 -22.79 -9.75 3.86
N MET A 42 -22.84 -8.81 4.80
CA MET A 42 -21.65 -8.11 5.29
C MET A 42 -20.67 -9.07 5.99
N GLY A 43 -21.17 -10.05 6.75
CA GLY A 43 -20.35 -11.09 7.35
C GLY A 43 -19.59 -11.93 6.32
N ILE A 44 -20.20 -12.23 5.17
CA ILE A 44 -19.54 -12.97 4.07
C ILE A 44 -18.42 -12.12 3.47
N VAL A 45 -18.66 -10.83 3.21
CA VAL A 45 -17.63 -9.91 2.66
C VAL A 45 -16.45 -9.80 3.63
N SER A 46 -16.72 -9.57 4.92
CA SER A 46 -15.69 -9.50 5.96
C SER A 46 -14.94 -10.83 6.12
N CYS A 47 -15.62 -11.99 6.01
CA CYS A 47 -14.98 -13.31 5.99
C CYS A 47 -13.96 -13.43 4.85
N TYR A 48 -14.36 -13.04 3.64
CA TYR A 48 -13.49 -13.11 2.46
C TYR A 48 -12.25 -12.23 2.60
N THR A 49 -12.42 -10.97 2.99
CA THR A 49 -11.27 -10.05 3.18
C THR A 49 -10.36 -10.48 4.34
N THR A 50 -10.94 -11.04 5.40
CA THR A 50 -10.18 -11.56 6.55
C THR A 50 -9.36 -12.78 6.14
N ALA A 51 -9.92 -13.66 5.32
CA ALA A 51 -9.22 -14.83 4.78
C ALA A 51 -8.01 -14.41 3.92
N LEU A 52 -8.20 -13.42 3.03
CA LEU A 52 -7.11 -12.86 2.23
C LEU A 52 -6.01 -12.22 3.10
N GLY A 53 -6.39 -11.60 4.22
CA GLY A 53 -5.44 -11.02 5.17
C GLY A 53 -4.63 -12.06 5.94
N LEU A 54 -5.22 -13.22 6.20
CA LEU A 54 -4.64 -14.36 6.92
C LEU A 54 -3.76 -15.25 6.06
N GLU A 55 -4.08 -15.38 4.77
CA GLU A 55 -3.36 -16.23 3.82
C GLU A 55 -1.84 -16.07 3.87
N PRO A 56 -1.27 -14.85 3.74
CA PRO A 56 0.17 -14.66 3.82
C PRO A 56 0.77 -14.89 5.22
N MET A 57 -0.04 -15.00 6.27
CA MET A 57 0.43 -15.31 7.64
C MET A 57 0.62 -16.80 7.85
N LEU A 58 -0.39 -17.56 7.43
CA LEU A 58 -0.50 -18.98 7.73
C LEU A 58 0.14 -19.84 6.63
N ASN A 59 0.40 -19.24 5.46
CA ASN A 59 0.88 -19.92 4.27
C ASN A 59 0.05 -21.17 3.94
N ASN A 60 -1.24 -21.13 4.31
CA ASN A 60 -2.19 -22.21 4.17
C ASN A 60 -3.56 -21.61 3.93
N LEU A 61 -4.01 -21.71 2.68
CA LEU A 61 -5.27 -21.16 2.23
C LEU A 61 -6.44 -21.75 3.03
N LEU A 62 -6.50 -23.07 3.21
CA LEU A 62 -7.60 -23.73 3.92
C LEU A 62 -7.71 -23.27 5.38
N LEU A 63 -6.57 -23.18 6.08
CA LEU A 63 -6.55 -22.74 7.48
C LEU A 63 -6.99 -21.28 7.62
N SER A 64 -6.60 -20.42 6.67
CA SER A 64 -6.94 -19.01 6.63
C SER A 64 -8.45 -18.80 6.46
N TYR A 65 -9.07 -19.51 5.51
CA TYR A 65 -10.52 -19.49 5.32
C TYR A 65 -11.28 -20.07 6.52
N ALA A 66 -10.79 -21.14 7.14
CA ALA A 66 -11.43 -21.73 8.31
C ALA A 66 -11.45 -20.76 9.51
N MET A 67 -10.33 -20.08 9.79
CA MET A 67 -10.23 -19.08 10.85
C MET A 67 -11.08 -17.84 10.57
N ALA A 68 -11.04 -17.32 9.34
CA ALA A 68 -11.87 -16.18 8.94
C ALA A 68 -13.37 -16.51 9.04
N PHE A 69 -13.76 -17.72 8.67
CA PHE A 69 -15.13 -18.20 8.80
C PHE A 69 -15.58 -18.29 10.25
N ALA A 70 -14.74 -18.81 11.16
CA ALA A 70 -15.02 -18.86 12.58
C ALA A 70 -15.22 -17.45 13.18
N LEU A 71 -14.35 -16.50 12.83
CA LEU A 71 -14.46 -15.10 13.26
C LEU A 71 -15.74 -14.43 12.73
N SER A 72 -16.06 -14.65 11.46
CA SER A 72 -17.26 -14.11 10.82
C SER A 72 -18.55 -14.66 11.46
N ILE A 73 -18.63 -15.97 11.72
CA ILE A 73 -19.76 -16.56 12.46
C ILE A 73 -19.91 -15.91 13.82
N PHE A 74 -18.81 -15.70 14.53
CA PHE A 74 -18.84 -15.09 15.87
C PHE A 74 -19.35 -13.64 15.82
N MET A 75 -18.90 -12.84 14.85
CA MET A 75 -19.37 -11.48 14.60
C MET A 75 -20.87 -11.44 14.26
N VAL A 76 -21.32 -12.31 13.35
CA VAL A 76 -22.74 -12.43 12.97
C VAL A 76 -23.59 -12.87 14.16
N ALA A 77 -23.13 -13.83 14.95
CA ALA A 77 -23.84 -14.30 16.13
C ALA A 77 -24.03 -13.19 17.17
N ILE A 78 -22.99 -12.38 17.43
CA ILE A 78 -23.09 -11.21 18.32
C ILE A 78 -24.05 -10.16 17.74
N ALA A 79 -23.96 -9.87 16.45
CA ALA A 79 -24.80 -8.88 15.78
C ALA A 79 -26.30 -9.26 15.83
N LEU A 80 -26.63 -10.55 15.68
CA LEU A 80 -28.01 -11.04 15.78
C LEU A 80 -28.55 -11.03 17.23
N GLN A 81 -27.69 -11.09 18.24
CA GLN A 81 -28.09 -10.99 19.65
C GLN A 81 -28.29 -9.55 20.12
N PHE A 82 -27.83 -8.57 19.34
CA PHE A 82 -27.85 -7.16 19.69
C PHE A 82 -29.25 -6.61 20.05
N PRO A 83 -30.33 -6.92 19.28
CA PRO A 83 -31.67 -6.42 19.61
C PRO A 83 -32.18 -6.92 20.97
N ARG A 84 -31.89 -8.19 21.30
CA ARG A 84 -32.28 -8.79 22.59
C ARG A 84 -31.50 -8.20 23.75
N SER A 85 -30.22 -7.90 23.55
CA SER A 85 -29.38 -7.31 24.58
C SER A 85 -29.74 -5.85 24.88
N TYR A 86 -30.26 -5.14 23.89
CA TYR A 86 -30.79 -3.79 24.07
C TYR A 86 -31.96 -3.80 25.07
N GLN A 87 -32.92 -4.72 24.88
CA GLN A 87 -34.06 -4.90 25.78
C GLN A 87 -33.64 -5.29 27.21
N ASN A 88 -32.56 -6.07 27.34
CA ASN A 88 -32.06 -6.57 28.62
C ASN A 88 -31.07 -5.62 29.32
N GLY A 89 -30.76 -4.45 28.73
CA GLY A 89 -29.77 -3.51 29.28
C GLY A 89 -28.33 -4.05 29.30
N THR A 90 -28.04 -5.15 28.60
CA THR A 90 -26.71 -5.78 28.57
C THR A 90 -25.84 -5.32 27.40
N GLN A 91 -26.29 -4.28 26.67
CA GLN A 91 -25.69 -3.81 25.42
C GLN A 91 -24.18 -3.54 25.50
N ASN A 92 -23.70 -3.00 26.62
CA ASN A 92 -22.29 -2.63 26.77
C ASN A 92 -21.36 -3.85 26.66
N ARG A 93 -21.81 -5.02 27.15
CA ARG A 93 -21.02 -6.25 27.10
C ARG A 93 -20.92 -6.79 25.67
N LEU A 94 -22.02 -6.76 24.91
CA LEU A 94 -22.00 -7.17 23.49
C LEU A 94 -21.21 -6.18 22.63
N ILE A 95 -21.35 -4.88 22.85
CA ILE A 95 -20.58 -3.86 22.13
C ILE A 95 -19.08 -4.07 22.36
N LEU A 96 -18.67 -4.31 23.61
CA LEU A 96 -17.27 -4.58 23.94
C LEU A 96 -16.77 -5.88 23.29
N GLY A 97 -17.55 -6.95 23.37
CA GLY A 97 -17.22 -8.24 22.74
C GLY A 97 -17.10 -8.13 21.21
N TYR A 98 -18.05 -7.46 20.58
CA TYR A 98 -17.99 -7.16 19.15
C TYR A 98 -16.75 -6.33 18.80
N SER A 99 -16.49 -5.26 19.55
CA SER A 99 -15.37 -4.35 19.28
C SER A 99 -14.02 -5.07 19.35
N MET A 100 -13.82 -5.99 20.31
CA MET A 100 -12.58 -6.77 20.38
C MET A 100 -12.36 -7.64 19.13
N VAL A 101 -13.40 -8.31 18.66
CA VAL A 101 -13.31 -9.18 17.48
C VAL A 101 -13.19 -8.35 16.20
N ALA A 102 -13.91 -7.23 16.13
CA ALA A 102 -13.84 -6.27 15.03
C ALA A 102 -12.43 -5.68 14.90
N ILE A 103 -11.76 -5.30 16.00
CA ILE A 103 -10.38 -4.81 15.95
C ILE A 103 -9.44 -5.84 15.32
N PHE A 104 -9.58 -7.13 15.69
CA PHE A 104 -8.76 -8.19 15.10
C PHE A 104 -9.06 -8.36 13.60
N SER A 105 -10.34 -8.35 13.22
CA SER A 105 -10.79 -8.36 11.82
C SER A 105 -10.22 -7.18 11.03
N VAL A 106 -10.24 -5.97 11.60
CA VAL A 106 -9.72 -4.75 10.96
C VAL A 106 -8.24 -4.87 10.66
N LEU A 107 -7.44 -5.43 11.58
CA LEU A 107 -6.01 -5.62 11.37
C LEU A 107 -5.73 -6.59 10.21
N LEU A 108 -6.53 -7.67 10.09
CA LEU A 108 -6.39 -8.65 9.01
C LEU A 108 -6.87 -8.07 7.67
N ASN A 109 -8.01 -7.39 7.66
CA ASN A 109 -8.53 -6.70 6.48
C ASN A 109 -7.58 -5.59 6.01
N PHE A 110 -7.00 -4.84 6.95
CA PHE A 110 -5.95 -3.87 6.67
C PHE A 110 -4.74 -4.55 6.03
N ASN A 111 -4.28 -5.67 6.59
CA ASN A 111 -3.16 -6.41 6.01
C ASN A 111 -3.44 -6.86 4.57
N ALA A 112 -4.65 -7.34 4.28
CA ALA A 112 -5.04 -7.72 2.92
C ALA A 112 -4.97 -6.52 1.96
N ILE A 113 -5.64 -5.42 2.31
CA ILE A 113 -5.80 -4.26 1.44
C ILE A 113 -4.46 -3.54 1.26
N TYR A 114 -3.78 -3.22 2.36
CA TYR A 114 -2.49 -2.55 2.32
C TYR A 114 -1.41 -3.44 1.72
N GLY A 115 -1.46 -4.76 1.96
CA GLY A 115 -0.56 -5.74 1.37
C GLY A 115 -0.61 -5.71 -0.15
N ILE A 116 -1.80 -5.64 -0.75
CA ILE A 116 -1.96 -5.54 -2.21
C ILE A 116 -1.35 -4.25 -2.76
N PHE A 117 -1.73 -3.09 -2.19
CA PHE A 117 -1.23 -1.79 -2.67
C PHE A 117 0.29 -1.63 -2.47
N SER A 118 0.80 -2.10 -1.34
CA SER A 118 2.23 -2.06 -1.07
C SER A 118 2.99 -2.99 -2.00
N ALA A 119 2.48 -4.19 -2.27
CA ALA A 119 3.09 -5.15 -3.19
C ALA A 119 3.20 -4.58 -4.61
N GLU A 120 2.12 -3.97 -5.11
CA GLU A 120 2.10 -3.37 -6.44
C GLU A 120 3.17 -2.28 -6.58
N LYS A 121 3.17 -1.29 -5.67
CA LYS A 121 4.14 -0.19 -5.72
C LYS A 121 5.58 -0.67 -5.57
N LEU A 122 5.80 -1.63 -4.69
CA LEU A 122 7.13 -2.12 -4.40
C LEU A 122 7.69 -2.93 -5.56
N LEU A 123 6.93 -3.88 -6.10
CA LEU A 123 7.32 -4.65 -7.28
C LEU A 123 7.48 -3.76 -8.52
N TYR A 124 6.66 -2.72 -8.67
CA TYR A 124 6.83 -1.72 -9.73
C TYR A 124 8.19 -1.02 -9.65
N ASN A 125 8.58 -0.59 -8.45
CA ASN A 125 9.88 0.06 -8.24
C ASN A 125 11.03 -0.92 -8.45
N GLU A 126 10.90 -2.15 -7.97
CA GLU A 126 11.89 -3.21 -8.15
C GLU A 126 12.09 -3.55 -9.63
N LEU A 127 11.01 -3.66 -10.42
CA LEU A 127 11.10 -3.86 -11.86
C LEU A 127 11.82 -2.72 -12.58
N LYS A 128 11.58 -1.47 -12.18
CA LYS A 128 12.29 -0.32 -12.73
C LYS A 128 13.78 -0.37 -12.42
N ASP A 129 14.14 -0.71 -11.19
CA ASP A 129 15.54 -0.85 -10.78
C ASP A 129 16.20 -2.01 -11.53
N ASN A 130 15.56 -3.18 -11.60
CA ASN A 130 16.06 -4.34 -12.33
C ASN A 130 16.26 -4.05 -13.82
N ARG A 131 15.33 -3.31 -14.45
CA ARG A 131 15.49 -2.85 -15.84
C ARG A 131 16.75 -2.01 -16.00
N GLN A 132 16.99 -1.04 -15.10
CA GLN A 132 18.18 -0.18 -15.15
C GLN A 132 19.46 -0.97 -14.91
N ARG A 133 19.47 -1.86 -13.91
CA ARG A 133 20.62 -2.72 -13.60
C ARG A 133 20.95 -3.69 -14.73
N LEU A 134 19.94 -4.24 -15.39
CA LEU A 134 20.14 -5.14 -16.52
C LEU A 134 20.75 -4.41 -17.72
N MET A 135 20.25 -3.21 -18.04
CA MET A 135 20.85 -2.35 -19.08
C MET A 135 22.29 -1.95 -18.74
N ALA A 136 22.56 -1.59 -17.47
CA ALA A 136 23.90 -1.26 -17.02
C ALA A 136 24.84 -2.46 -17.10
N LEU A 137 24.37 -3.66 -16.72
CA LEU A 137 25.12 -4.92 -16.85
C LEU A 137 25.44 -5.23 -18.30
N GLN A 138 24.50 -5.04 -19.23
CA GLN A 138 24.75 -5.23 -20.66
C GLN A 138 25.90 -4.33 -21.14
N VAL A 139 25.86 -3.03 -20.84
CA VAL A 139 26.92 -2.09 -21.24
C VAL A 139 28.26 -2.50 -20.60
N GLN A 140 28.27 -2.83 -19.31
CA GLN A 140 29.47 -3.28 -18.60
C GLN A 140 30.04 -4.58 -19.21
N ALA A 141 29.18 -5.51 -19.61
CA ALA A 141 29.59 -6.75 -20.26
C ALA A 141 30.20 -6.49 -21.65
N GLU A 142 29.56 -5.64 -22.47
CA GLU A 142 30.04 -5.23 -23.78
C GLU A 142 31.44 -4.60 -23.70
N GLU A 143 31.62 -3.63 -22.79
CA GLU A 143 32.91 -2.96 -22.55
C GLU A 143 33.99 -3.89 -22.00
N SER A 144 33.61 -4.85 -21.16
CA SER A 144 34.58 -5.79 -20.58
C SER A 144 35.02 -6.83 -21.60
N LEU A 145 34.11 -7.31 -22.43
CA LEU A 145 34.44 -8.21 -23.53
C LEU A 145 35.30 -7.51 -24.59
N ASP A 146 34.98 -6.26 -24.95
CA ASP A 146 35.78 -5.48 -25.92
C ASP A 146 37.24 -5.31 -25.43
N ARG A 147 37.40 -4.94 -24.15
CA ARG A 147 38.72 -4.84 -23.50
C ARG A 147 39.46 -6.17 -23.45
N TYR A 148 38.79 -7.26 -23.09
CA TYR A 148 39.40 -8.59 -22.97
C TYR A 148 39.89 -9.13 -24.33
N PHE A 149 39.09 -8.97 -25.39
CA PHE A 149 39.50 -9.41 -26.72
C PHE A 149 40.42 -8.42 -27.45
N GLY A 150 40.53 -7.18 -26.96
CA GLY A 150 41.33 -6.13 -27.58
C GLY A 150 40.84 -5.77 -28.99
N ALA A 151 39.53 -5.88 -29.24
CA ALA A 151 38.95 -5.63 -30.56
C ALA A 151 39.13 -4.16 -30.95
N GLN A 152 38.79 -3.23 -30.05
CA GLN A 152 39.03 -1.80 -30.24
C GLN A 152 40.50 -1.44 -30.48
N GLN A 153 41.43 -2.05 -29.74
CA GLN A 153 42.87 -1.81 -29.95
C GLN A 153 43.31 -2.32 -31.33
N THR A 154 42.90 -3.53 -31.71
CA THR A 154 43.25 -4.13 -33.01
C THR A 154 42.64 -3.33 -34.16
N GLU A 155 41.42 -2.81 -34.00
CA GLU A 155 40.77 -1.95 -34.98
C GLU A 155 41.48 -0.60 -35.12
N ALA A 156 41.90 0.02 -34.01
CA ALA A 156 42.69 1.24 -34.04
C ALA A 156 44.08 1.04 -34.71
N GLU A 157 44.74 -0.09 -34.46
CA GLU A 157 45.99 -0.48 -35.13
C GLU A 157 45.78 -0.69 -36.64
N LEU A 158 44.69 -1.36 -37.02
CA LEU A 158 44.31 -1.58 -38.41
C LEU A 158 44.05 -0.25 -39.15
N GLN A 159 43.28 0.66 -38.54
CA GLN A 159 43.01 1.98 -39.11
C GLN A 159 44.31 2.79 -39.32
N LYS A 160 45.24 2.74 -38.37
CA LYS A 160 46.57 3.37 -38.53
C LYS A 160 47.36 2.74 -39.67
N ALA A 161 47.38 1.41 -39.76
CA ALA A 161 48.07 0.70 -40.84
C ALA A 161 47.46 1.02 -42.22
N GLN A 162 46.13 1.12 -42.31
CA GLN A 162 45.42 1.53 -43.52
C GLN A 162 45.72 2.99 -43.90
N ALA A 163 45.76 3.91 -42.93
CA ALA A 163 46.13 5.30 -43.19
C ALA A 163 47.55 5.43 -43.75
N LEU A 164 48.52 4.70 -43.19
CA LEU A 164 49.90 4.65 -43.69
C LEU A 164 49.99 4.03 -45.10
N LEU A 165 49.15 3.02 -45.37
CA LEU A 165 49.07 2.42 -46.70
C LEU A 165 48.56 3.41 -47.74
N GLU A 166 47.50 4.17 -47.42
CA GLU A 166 46.96 5.20 -48.33
C GLU A 166 47.93 6.37 -48.55
N GLU A 167 48.65 6.78 -47.50
CA GLU A 167 49.73 7.78 -47.62
C GLU A 167 50.81 7.30 -48.60
N GLU A 168 51.28 6.06 -48.48
CA GLU A 168 52.31 5.55 -49.39
C GLU A 168 51.81 5.29 -50.80
N LYS A 169 50.52 4.95 -50.99
CA LYS A 169 49.92 4.83 -52.34
C LYS A 169 49.88 6.15 -53.09
N THR A 170 49.72 7.26 -52.37
CA THR A 170 49.64 8.61 -52.94
C THR A 170 51.02 9.28 -53.05
N ASN A 171 52.09 8.60 -52.64
CA ASN A 171 53.45 9.12 -52.68
C ASN A 171 53.91 9.38 -54.13
N PRO A 172 54.28 10.63 -54.50
CA PRO A 172 54.70 10.97 -55.86
C PRO A 172 55.96 10.24 -56.34
N ARG A 173 56.77 9.71 -55.42
CA ARG A 173 58.03 9.01 -55.74
C ARG A 173 57.84 7.53 -56.10
N ASP A 174 56.76 6.89 -55.64
CA ASP A 174 56.47 5.47 -55.86
C ASP A 174 54.95 5.28 -55.87
N PHE A 175 54.31 5.76 -56.95
CA PHE A 175 52.85 5.84 -57.05
C PHE A 175 52.19 4.44 -57.07
N GLY A 176 51.09 4.29 -56.33
CA GLY A 176 50.31 3.05 -56.26
C GLY A 176 50.90 2.02 -55.30
N TYR A 177 50.86 0.74 -55.66
CA TYR A 177 51.39 -0.34 -54.81
C TYR A 177 52.90 -0.52 -55.00
N GLY A 178 53.65 0.51 -54.62
CA GLY A 178 55.09 0.49 -54.52
C GLY A 178 55.62 -0.55 -53.53
N THR A 179 56.94 -0.74 -53.49
CA THR A 179 57.57 -1.78 -52.65
C THR A 179 57.24 -1.64 -51.16
N LYS A 180 57.21 -0.39 -50.66
CA LYS A 180 56.82 -0.07 -49.27
C LYS A 180 55.34 -0.31 -49.00
N ALA A 181 54.46 0.13 -49.90
CA ALA A 181 53.01 -0.08 -49.78
C ALA A 181 52.67 -1.58 -49.76
N ARG A 182 53.30 -2.39 -50.61
CA ARG A 182 53.15 -3.86 -50.58
C ARG A 182 53.61 -4.48 -49.26
N ARG A 183 54.71 -3.96 -48.70
CA ARG A 183 55.22 -4.41 -47.40
C ARG A 183 54.25 -4.09 -46.28
N ILE A 184 53.77 -2.85 -46.17
CA ILE A 184 52.76 -2.44 -45.18
C ILE A 184 51.50 -3.30 -45.30
N ASN A 185 51.02 -3.51 -46.52
CA ASN A 185 49.83 -4.32 -46.75
C ASN A 185 50.02 -5.78 -46.29
N LYS A 186 51.16 -6.39 -46.63
CA LYS A 186 51.47 -7.79 -46.30
C LYS A 186 51.80 -8.01 -44.83
N GLU A 187 52.56 -7.11 -44.22
CA GLU A 187 53.11 -7.26 -42.87
C GLU A 187 52.22 -6.68 -41.77
N ALA A 188 51.36 -5.70 -42.08
CA ALA A 188 50.50 -5.04 -41.10
C ALA A 188 49.01 -5.23 -41.40
N VAL A 189 48.53 -4.80 -42.57
CA VAL A 189 47.07 -4.76 -42.84
C VAL A 189 46.45 -6.15 -42.87
N ILE A 190 46.94 -7.06 -43.73
CA ILE A 190 46.42 -8.44 -43.84
C ILE A 190 46.41 -9.19 -42.49
N PRO A 191 47.51 -9.23 -41.70
CA PRO A 191 47.50 -9.93 -40.42
C PRO A 191 46.58 -9.26 -39.39
N LEU A 192 46.46 -7.93 -39.37
CA LEU A 192 45.53 -7.22 -38.49
C LEU A 192 44.07 -7.48 -38.87
N GLU A 193 43.74 -7.51 -40.16
CA GLU A 193 42.41 -7.87 -40.66
C GLU A 193 42.05 -9.32 -40.27
N ALA A 194 42.98 -10.26 -40.46
CA ALA A 194 42.77 -11.65 -40.08
C ALA A 194 42.58 -11.79 -38.55
N LYS A 195 43.37 -11.07 -37.76
CA LYS A 195 43.25 -11.04 -36.29
C LYS A 195 41.90 -10.44 -35.86
N LEU A 196 41.50 -9.29 -36.41
CA LEU A 196 40.23 -8.65 -36.11
C LEU A 196 39.05 -9.54 -36.51
N SER A 197 39.11 -10.18 -37.68
CA SER A 197 38.08 -11.13 -38.13
C SER A 197 37.97 -12.33 -37.19
N ALA A 198 39.10 -12.87 -36.71
CA ALA A 198 39.10 -13.97 -35.76
C ALA A 198 38.56 -13.57 -34.38
N ILE A 199 38.81 -12.34 -33.95
CA ILE A 199 38.22 -11.76 -32.73
C ILE A 199 36.71 -11.62 -32.89
N LYS A 200 36.24 -10.93 -33.95
CA LYS A 200 34.82 -10.71 -34.24
C LYS A 200 34.03 -12.02 -34.34
N ALA A 201 34.60 -13.04 -34.97
CA ALA A 201 33.97 -14.36 -35.08
C ALA A 201 33.67 -15.03 -33.73
N LYS A 202 34.43 -14.70 -32.66
CA LYS A 202 34.18 -15.20 -31.31
C LYS A 202 33.33 -14.24 -30.47
N TYR A 203 33.52 -12.94 -30.68
CA TYR A 203 32.93 -11.85 -29.91
C TYR A 203 31.48 -11.54 -30.31
N ASP A 204 31.20 -11.43 -31.61
CA ASP A 204 29.90 -10.98 -32.13
C ASP A 204 28.74 -11.91 -31.74
N PRO A 205 28.88 -13.26 -31.76
CA PRO A 205 27.79 -14.15 -31.32
C PRO A 205 27.44 -13.95 -29.85
N LEU A 206 28.43 -13.67 -29.00
CA LEU A 206 28.22 -13.45 -27.57
C LEU A 206 27.51 -12.12 -27.31
N LEU A 207 27.95 -11.05 -27.98
CA LEU A 207 27.26 -9.76 -27.90
C LEU A 207 25.81 -9.88 -28.32
N LYS A 208 25.56 -10.59 -29.43
CA LYS A 208 24.22 -10.82 -29.93
C LYS A 208 23.36 -11.56 -28.90
N GLU A 209 23.88 -12.63 -28.30
CA GLU A 209 23.13 -13.40 -27.30
C GLU A 209 22.85 -12.58 -26.03
N ILE A 210 23.83 -11.80 -25.55
CA ILE A 210 23.67 -10.89 -24.41
C ILE A 210 22.60 -9.83 -24.70
N GLY A 211 22.67 -9.22 -25.89
CA GLY A 211 21.71 -8.21 -26.35
C GLY A 211 20.31 -8.77 -26.51
N GLU A 212 20.16 -9.97 -27.07
CA GLU A 212 18.87 -10.66 -27.22
C GLU A 212 18.26 -11.02 -25.86
N THR A 213 19.05 -11.60 -24.96
CA THR A 213 18.61 -11.95 -23.59
C THR A 213 18.14 -10.71 -22.83
N THR A 214 18.93 -9.63 -22.90
CA THR A 214 18.60 -8.36 -22.24
C THR A 214 17.34 -7.73 -22.84
N SER A 215 17.25 -7.68 -24.18
CA SER A 215 16.10 -7.09 -24.86
C SER A 215 14.80 -7.84 -24.59
N GLN A 216 14.84 -9.18 -24.56
CA GLN A 216 13.66 -10.00 -24.22
C GLN A 216 13.19 -9.77 -22.78
N ALA A 217 14.13 -9.72 -21.83
CA ALA A 217 13.80 -9.45 -20.43
C ALA A 217 13.25 -8.03 -20.24
N VAL A 218 13.88 -7.02 -20.87
CA VAL A 218 13.39 -5.63 -20.84
C VAL A 218 11.99 -5.52 -21.45
N ALA A 219 11.73 -6.17 -22.58
CA ALA A 219 10.40 -6.18 -23.18
C ALA A 219 9.36 -6.82 -22.26
N THR A 220 9.72 -7.88 -21.53
CA THR A 220 8.85 -8.52 -20.54
C THR A 220 8.58 -7.59 -19.36
N ILE A 221 9.60 -6.88 -18.88
CA ILE A 221 9.45 -5.88 -17.81
C ILE A 221 8.53 -4.75 -18.26
N ASP A 222 8.76 -4.19 -19.45
CA ASP A 222 7.96 -3.08 -19.98
C ASP A 222 6.49 -3.50 -20.18
N ALA A 223 6.24 -4.69 -20.73
CA ALA A 223 4.89 -5.24 -20.85
C ALA A 223 4.21 -5.43 -19.47
N ALA A 224 4.95 -5.88 -18.47
CA ALA A 224 4.40 -6.02 -17.12
C ALA A 224 4.06 -4.65 -16.52
N LEU A 225 4.98 -3.67 -16.63
CA LEU A 225 4.79 -2.29 -16.19
C LEU A 225 3.55 -1.64 -16.84
N GLU A 226 3.28 -1.93 -18.12
CA GLU A 226 2.08 -1.48 -18.83
C GLU A 226 0.79 -2.15 -18.35
N GLN A 227 0.83 -3.44 -17.99
CA GLN A 227 -0.35 -4.17 -17.52
C GLN A 227 -0.84 -3.70 -16.15
N GLY A 228 0.07 -3.30 -15.24
CA GLY A 228 -0.33 -2.86 -13.90
C GLY A 228 -0.75 -3.98 -12.96
N GLU A 229 -0.51 -5.26 -13.32
CA GLU A 229 -0.96 -6.40 -12.52
C GLU A 229 0.18 -6.98 -11.67
N VAL A 230 -0.08 -7.20 -10.38
CA VAL A 230 0.89 -7.77 -9.43
C VAL A 230 1.41 -9.14 -9.89
N ALA A 231 0.56 -9.97 -10.50
CA ALA A 231 0.97 -11.28 -11.01
C ALA A 231 1.96 -11.16 -12.18
N ALA A 232 1.70 -10.21 -13.10
CA ALA A 232 2.61 -9.90 -14.19
C ALA A 232 3.94 -9.35 -13.66
N TYR A 233 3.89 -8.51 -12.62
CA TYR A 233 5.10 -7.98 -12.00
C TYR A 233 5.98 -9.09 -11.42
N ARG A 234 5.42 -9.99 -10.62
CA ARG A 234 6.18 -11.10 -10.03
C ARG A 234 6.89 -11.94 -11.09
N LYS A 235 6.17 -12.31 -12.15
CA LYS A 235 6.74 -13.06 -13.27
C LYS A 235 7.86 -12.30 -13.97
N ALA A 236 7.69 -10.99 -14.20
CA ALA A 236 8.72 -10.17 -14.83
C ALA A 236 9.97 -10.01 -13.94
N VAL A 237 9.83 -10.00 -12.61
CA VAL A 237 10.99 -9.97 -11.72
C VAL A 237 11.80 -11.25 -11.85
N ASP A 238 11.17 -12.42 -11.82
CA ASP A 238 11.87 -13.70 -12.01
C ASP A 238 12.64 -13.73 -13.34
N VAL A 239 11.99 -13.33 -14.44
CA VAL A 239 12.64 -13.21 -15.77
C VAL A 239 13.83 -12.24 -15.74
N SER A 240 13.70 -11.11 -15.05
CA SER A 240 14.80 -10.13 -14.96
C SER A 240 16.01 -10.67 -14.19
N ILE A 241 15.79 -11.46 -13.15
CA ILE A 241 16.84 -12.08 -12.33
C ILE A 241 17.55 -13.18 -13.12
N ASP A 242 16.78 -14.02 -13.81
CA ASP A 242 17.32 -15.08 -14.66
C ASP A 242 18.16 -14.50 -15.80
N ALA A 243 17.66 -13.45 -16.47
CA ALA A 243 18.38 -12.75 -17.51
C ALA A 243 19.67 -12.10 -17.00
N TYR A 244 19.61 -11.39 -15.86
CA TYR A 244 20.77 -10.76 -15.23
C TYR A 244 21.84 -11.81 -14.88
N THR A 245 21.44 -12.91 -14.24
CA THR A 245 22.35 -14.00 -13.86
C THR A 245 22.96 -14.66 -15.09
N THR A 246 22.16 -14.87 -16.14
CA THR A 246 22.62 -15.47 -17.40
C THR A 246 23.65 -14.59 -18.10
N VAL A 247 23.38 -13.29 -18.25
CA VAL A 247 24.31 -12.32 -18.86
C VAL A 247 25.61 -12.24 -18.06
N ALA A 248 25.49 -12.13 -16.73
CA ALA A 248 26.65 -12.04 -15.85
C ALA A 248 27.52 -13.31 -15.89
N ALA A 249 26.91 -14.49 -15.79
CA ALA A 249 27.62 -15.76 -15.81
C ALA A 249 28.28 -16.02 -17.17
N LYS A 250 27.59 -15.73 -18.29
CA LYS A 250 28.17 -15.86 -19.64
C LYS A 250 29.40 -14.97 -19.81
N THR A 251 29.29 -13.71 -19.36
CA THR A 251 30.39 -12.74 -19.44
C THR A 251 31.57 -13.18 -18.57
N ALA A 252 31.31 -13.57 -17.32
CA ALA A 252 32.33 -14.06 -16.40
C ALA A 252 33.04 -15.32 -16.91
N ASN A 253 32.29 -16.28 -17.49
CA ASN A 253 32.87 -17.51 -18.03
C ASN A 253 33.75 -17.27 -19.26
N MET A 254 33.48 -16.21 -20.02
CA MET A 254 34.31 -15.83 -21.17
C MET A 254 35.58 -15.09 -20.75
N ILE A 255 35.47 -14.24 -19.73
CA ILE A 255 36.56 -13.43 -19.19
C ILE A 255 37.25 -14.21 -18.07
N ALA A 256 38.11 -15.15 -18.46
CA ALA A 256 38.75 -16.11 -17.56
C ALA A 256 39.76 -15.48 -16.57
N ASP A 257 40.14 -14.21 -16.77
CA ASP A 257 41.10 -13.51 -15.90
C ASP A 257 40.47 -12.93 -14.62
N GLY A 258 39.15 -13.05 -14.46
CA GLY A 258 38.42 -12.55 -13.30
C GLY A 258 38.28 -11.02 -13.24
N SER A 259 38.63 -10.31 -14.32
CA SER A 259 38.47 -8.85 -14.39
C SER A 259 37.01 -8.41 -14.42
N PHE A 260 36.08 -9.31 -14.79
CA PHE A 260 34.66 -9.07 -14.74
C PHE A 260 34.06 -9.53 -13.40
N THR A 261 33.69 -8.56 -12.56
CA THR A 261 32.99 -8.81 -11.30
C THR A 261 31.56 -8.30 -11.37
N TYR A 262 30.62 -9.08 -10.86
CA TYR A 262 29.22 -8.68 -10.73
C TYR A 262 28.69 -9.03 -9.33
N GLN A 263 27.72 -8.26 -8.86
CA GLN A 263 26.95 -8.62 -7.68
C GLN A 263 25.68 -9.35 -8.14
N PRO A 264 25.38 -10.53 -7.58
CA PRO A 264 24.11 -11.20 -7.82
C PRO A 264 22.94 -10.27 -7.48
N LEU A 265 21.90 -10.29 -8.29
CA LEU A 265 20.66 -9.58 -7.97
C LEU A 265 19.98 -10.31 -6.82
N GLU A 266 19.93 -9.67 -5.65
CA GLU A 266 19.12 -10.16 -4.53
C GLU A 266 17.75 -9.49 -4.54
N PHE A 267 16.72 -10.31 -4.38
CA PHE A 267 15.34 -9.86 -4.25
C PHE A 267 15.21 -9.17 -2.88
N GLN A 268 15.16 -7.84 -2.87
CA GLN A 268 15.08 -7.09 -1.60
C GLN A 268 13.73 -7.27 -0.91
N HIS A 269 12.74 -7.81 -1.63
CA HIS A 269 11.33 -7.72 -1.28
C HIS A 269 10.62 -9.08 -1.28
N ARG A 270 11.34 -10.14 -0.90
CA ARG A 270 10.74 -11.46 -0.68
C ARG A 270 9.62 -11.46 0.38
N ASP A 271 9.65 -10.49 1.29
CA ASP A 271 8.71 -10.43 2.43
C ASP A 271 7.41 -9.66 2.15
N VAL A 272 7.16 -9.31 0.89
CA VAL A 272 5.97 -8.54 0.50
C VAL A 272 4.70 -9.34 0.74
N GLY A 273 3.90 -8.85 1.68
CA GLY A 273 2.65 -9.48 2.13
C GLY A 273 2.71 -10.01 3.56
N HIS A 274 3.88 -10.09 4.19
CA HIS A 274 3.98 -10.47 5.60
C HIS A 274 3.53 -9.33 6.52
N LEU A 275 2.77 -9.65 7.57
CA LEU A 275 2.23 -8.64 8.51
C LEU A 275 3.30 -7.81 9.18
N ASN A 276 4.50 -8.36 9.36
CA ASN A 276 5.57 -7.62 9.98
C ASN A 276 5.83 -6.33 9.19
N HIS A 277 5.73 -6.36 7.87
CA HIS A 277 5.95 -5.16 7.07
C HIS A 277 4.79 -4.17 7.16
N SER A 278 3.53 -4.62 7.15
CA SER A 278 2.33 -3.77 7.18
C SER A 278 2.05 -3.18 8.57
N LEU A 279 2.23 -3.97 9.63
CA LEU A 279 2.07 -3.50 11.02
C LEU A 279 3.26 -2.64 11.47
N TRP A 280 4.50 -3.01 11.11
CA TRP A 280 5.65 -2.18 11.47
C TRP A 280 5.57 -0.81 10.79
N SER A 281 5.13 -0.80 9.54
CA SER A 281 4.76 0.39 8.78
C SER A 281 3.75 1.27 9.55
N LEU A 282 2.70 0.68 10.12
CA LEU A 282 1.70 1.41 10.91
C LEU A 282 2.26 1.97 12.23
N LEU A 283 3.22 1.28 12.86
CA LEU A 283 3.84 1.69 14.12
C LEU A 283 4.94 2.76 13.95
N HIS A 284 5.53 2.87 12.76
CA HIS A 284 6.65 3.79 12.48
C HIS A 284 6.38 4.70 11.27
N PRO A 285 5.40 5.62 11.36
CA PRO A 285 5.03 6.47 10.23
C PRO A 285 6.15 7.45 9.82
N GLY A 286 7.15 7.69 10.68
CA GLY A 286 8.24 8.62 10.42
C GLY A 286 9.22 8.21 9.33
N SER A 287 9.23 6.94 8.89
CA SER A 287 10.07 6.45 7.79
C SER A 287 9.37 6.42 6.44
N MET A 288 8.10 6.85 6.38
CA MET A 288 7.29 6.75 5.16
C MET A 288 7.30 8.02 4.34
N ASP A 289 7.32 7.84 3.01
CA ASP A 289 6.95 8.90 2.09
C ASP A 289 5.49 9.32 2.30
N GLY A 290 5.17 10.60 2.10
CA GLY A 290 3.79 11.10 2.25
C GLY A 290 2.74 10.34 1.43
N LYS A 291 3.12 9.79 0.28
CA LYS A 291 2.24 8.93 -0.55
C LYS A 291 1.96 7.56 0.08
N GLN A 292 2.93 6.96 0.77
CA GLN A 292 2.72 5.70 1.49
C GLN A 292 1.81 5.90 2.69
N LEU A 293 1.98 7.02 3.41
CA LEU A 293 1.13 7.38 4.53
C LEU A 293 -0.35 7.53 4.10
N SER A 294 -0.62 8.21 2.97
CA SER A 294 -1.99 8.32 2.47
C SER A 294 -2.61 6.98 2.10
N ALA A 295 -1.85 6.07 1.47
CA ALA A 295 -2.32 4.74 1.15
C ALA A 295 -2.63 3.94 2.42
N LEU A 296 -1.73 4.00 3.42
CA LEU A 296 -1.92 3.36 4.72
C LEU A 296 -3.21 3.84 5.40
N LEU A 297 -3.43 5.17 5.45
CA LEU A 297 -4.61 5.74 6.08
C LEU A 297 -5.90 5.35 5.35
N VAL A 298 -5.89 5.35 4.01
CA VAL A 298 -7.05 4.93 3.21
C VAL A 298 -7.36 3.46 3.42
N SER A 299 -6.35 2.58 3.40
CA SER A 299 -6.54 1.15 3.65
C SER A 299 -7.07 0.88 5.06
N LEU A 300 -6.55 1.60 6.07
CA LEU A 300 -7.02 1.48 7.45
C LEU A 300 -8.47 1.94 7.60
N LEU A 301 -8.82 3.08 7.00
CA LEU A 301 -10.18 3.61 7.03
C LEU A 301 -11.16 2.67 6.32
N LEU A 302 -10.76 2.07 5.20
CA LEU A 302 -11.56 1.09 4.48
C LEU A 302 -11.77 -0.20 5.31
N ALA A 303 -10.72 -0.70 5.95
CA ALA A 303 -10.82 -1.87 6.84
C ALA A 303 -11.77 -1.60 8.03
N ILE A 304 -11.64 -0.43 8.68
CA ILE A 304 -12.57 -0.03 9.75
C ILE A 304 -14.00 0.05 9.22
N LEU A 305 -14.21 0.63 8.03
CA LEU A 305 -15.54 0.73 7.45
C LEU A 305 -16.16 -0.66 7.21
N ILE A 306 -15.40 -1.62 6.68
CA ILE A 306 -15.87 -2.99 6.43
C ILE A 306 -16.35 -3.66 7.72
N ASP A 307 -15.59 -3.57 8.80
CA ASP A 307 -15.90 -4.30 10.04
C ASP A 307 -16.85 -3.55 10.98
N PHE A 308 -16.84 -2.21 10.99
CA PHE A 308 -17.67 -1.43 11.91
C PHE A 308 -18.98 -0.93 11.30
N ILE A 309 -19.20 -1.03 9.99
CA ILE A 309 -20.46 -0.57 9.38
C ILE A 309 -21.67 -1.31 9.95
N VAL A 310 -21.54 -2.61 10.25
CA VAL A 310 -22.63 -3.40 10.86
C VAL A 310 -22.96 -2.89 12.26
N LEU A 311 -21.94 -2.60 13.08
CA LEU A 311 -22.13 -2.00 14.40
C LEU A 311 -22.78 -0.62 14.30
N PHE A 312 -22.34 0.20 13.34
CA PHE A 312 -22.86 1.54 13.15
C PHE A 312 -24.34 1.53 12.73
N VAL A 313 -24.69 0.65 11.78
CA VAL A 313 -26.07 0.42 11.36
C VAL A 313 -26.91 -0.11 12.53
N LEU A 314 -26.37 -1.05 13.31
CA LEU A 314 -27.01 -1.57 14.52
C LEU A 314 -27.35 -0.47 15.53
N VAL A 315 -26.36 0.37 15.86
CA VAL A 315 -26.50 1.46 16.83
C VAL A 315 -27.45 2.54 16.32
N LEU A 316 -27.41 2.86 15.02
CA LEU A 316 -28.29 3.87 14.43
C LEU A 316 -29.75 3.40 14.31
N LEU A 317 -29.98 2.16 13.87
CA LEU A 317 -31.33 1.62 13.68
C LEU A 317 -32.05 1.33 15.01
N HIS A 318 -31.30 1.04 16.09
CA HIS A 318 -31.88 0.70 17.39
C HIS A 318 -31.89 1.86 18.39
N LYS A 319 -31.75 3.12 17.93
CA LYS A 319 -32.03 4.25 18.83
C LYS A 319 -33.53 4.24 19.16
N PRO A 320 -33.91 4.04 20.44
CA PRO A 320 -35.32 4.01 20.84
C PRO A 320 -35.93 5.34 20.45
N SER A 321 -37.14 5.26 19.91
CA SER A 321 -37.89 6.44 19.51
C SER A 321 -37.99 7.39 20.70
N LYS A 322 -37.85 8.70 20.48
CA LYS A 322 -38.08 9.69 21.57
C LYS A 322 -39.41 9.45 22.28
N LYS A 323 -40.40 8.90 21.57
CA LYS A 323 -41.72 8.56 22.10
C LYS A 323 -41.66 7.43 23.13
N GLU A 324 -40.91 6.37 22.85
CA GLU A 324 -40.73 5.24 23.80
C GLU A 324 -40.02 5.70 25.07
N ARG A 325 -38.99 6.56 24.95
CA ARG A 325 -38.33 7.13 26.12
C ARG A 325 -39.27 7.98 26.97
N LEU A 326 -40.11 8.80 26.33
CA LEU A 326 -41.09 9.63 27.03
C LEU A 326 -42.18 8.78 27.69
N GLU A 327 -42.58 7.66 27.09
CA GLU A 327 -43.54 6.71 27.67
C GLU A 327 -42.92 5.95 28.85
N GLU A 328 -41.66 5.51 28.77
CA GLU A 328 -40.91 4.93 29.89
C GLU A 328 -40.75 5.93 31.04
N GLU A 329 -40.36 7.18 30.75
CA GLU A 329 -40.24 8.24 31.75
C GLU A 329 -41.61 8.59 32.35
N ALA A 330 -42.67 8.59 31.57
CA ALA A 330 -44.03 8.83 32.07
C ALA A 330 -44.48 7.71 33.02
N GLN A 331 -44.24 6.45 32.67
CA GLN A 331 -44.59 5.28 33.49
C GLN A 331 -43.76 5.20 34.77
N GLN A 332 -42.46 5.52 34.72
CA GLN A 332 -41.62 5.58 35.93
C GLN A 332 -42.04 6.69 36.89
N ASN A 333 -42.57 7.81 36.39
CA ASN A 333 -42.97 8.95 37.20
C ASN A 333 -44.44 8.88 37.69
N GLU A 334 -45.26 7.98 37.15
CA GLU A 334 -46.66 7.81 37.54
C GLU A 334 -46.90 7.44 39.03
N PRO A 335 -46.14 6.51 39.66
CA PRO A 335 -46.33 6.20 41.09
C PRO A 335 -45.96 7.37 42.03
N GLN A 336 -45.04 8.25 41.59
CA GLN A 336 -44.73 9.47 42.35
C GLN A 336 -45.86 10.49 42.27
N ARG A 337 -46.55 10.60 41.13
CA ARG A 337 -47.75 11.45 40.99
C ARG A 337 -48.95 10.93 41.78
N ALA A 338 -49.12 9.61 41.88
CA ALA A 338 -50.21 9.01 42.66
C ALA A 338 -50.05 9.23 44.18
N SER A 339 -48.82 9.15 44.70
CA SER A 339 -48.56 9.42 46.14
C SER A 339 -48.66 10.91 46.51
N PHE A 340 -48.45 11.82 45.56
CA PHE A 340 -48.65 13.26 45.78
C PHE A 340 -50.14 13.64 45.92
N LYS A 341 -51.05 12.89 45.28
CA LYS A 341 -52.51 13.14 45.38
C LYS A 341 -53.13 12.69 46.71
N GLN A 342 -52.43 11.95 47.56
CA GLN A 342 -52.99 11.40 48.81
C GLN A 342 -52.64 12.20 50.07
N LYS A 343 -51.90 13.32 49.94
CA LYS A 343 -51.45 14.13 51.09
C LYS A 343 -51.97 15.58 51.12
N THR A 344 -52.93 15.93 50.27
CA THR A 344 -53.65 17.21 50.37
C THR A 344 -55.07 16.98 50.86
N SER A 345 -55.20 16.78 52.18
CA SER A 345 -56.46 17.03 52.88
C SER A 345 -56.70 18.55 52.93
N PRO A 346 -57.91 19.06 52.68
CA PRO A 346 -58.20 20.49 52.61
C PRO A 346 -58.38 21.06 54.02
N ALA A 347 -57.30 21.52 54.65
CA ALA A 347 -57.41 22.35 55.85
C ALA A 347 -56.21 23.27 56.00
N SER A 348 -56.30 24.46 55.42
CA SER A 348 -55.91 25.76 55.99
C SER A 348 -55.64 26.75 54.86
N LEU A 349 -56.68 27.54 54.56
CA LEU A 349 -56.49 28.86 53.99
C LEU A 349 -55.65 29.68 54.98
N VAL A 350 -54.40 29.95 54.64
CA VAL A 350 -53.69 31.10 55.19
C VAL A 350 -53.13 31.88 54.03
N ALA A 351 -53.63 33.10 53.92
CA ALA A 351 -53.24 34.11 52.97
C ALA A 351 -51.72 34.37 53.05
N ALA A 352 -51.07 34.41 51.89
CA ALA A 352 -49.73 34.94 51.74
C ALA A 352 -49.72 35.96 50.60
N PRO A 353 -48.89 37.02 50.71
CA PRO A 353 -49.16 38.29 50.08
C PRO A 353 -48.56 38.41 48.69
N GLU A 354 -49.18 39.28 47.91
CA GLU A 354 -48.71 39.83 46.65
C GLU A 354 -47.24 40.25 46.72
N ARG A 355 -46.43 39.76 45.76
CA ARG A 355 -45.16 40.41 45.40
C ARG A 355 -45.07 40.62 43.90
N ASN A 356 -45.42 41.84 43.54
CA ASN A 356 -44.79 42.72 42.56
C ASN A 356 -43.88 42.11 41.50
N ILE A 357 -44.45 42.10 40.29
CA ILE A 357 -43.89 42.59 39.03
C ILE A 357 -42.75 43.61 39.24
N TYR A 358 -41.56 43.37 38.66
CA TYR A 358 -40.79 44.38 37.90
C TYR A 358 -39.69 43.72 37.03
N ALA A 359 -39.84 43.94 35.73
CA ALA A 359 -38.89 44.02 34.63
C ALA A 359 -37.39 43.68 34.83
N LYS A 360 -36.83 42.91 33.88
CA LYS A 360 -35.69 43.39 33.06
C LYS A 360 -35.53 42.62 31.74
N ARG A 361 -35.89 43.28 30.64
CA ARG A 361 -35.41 43.05 29.27
C ARG A 361 -34.08 43.79 29.07
N ALA A 362 -33.08 43.12 28.51
CA ALA A 362 -32.02 43.73 27.69
C ALA A 362 -31.29 42.60 26.94
N ASN A 363 -31.60 42.37 25.66
CA ASN A 363 -30.77 42.79 24.52
C ASN A 363 -29.31 42.31 24.59
N ARG A 364 -28.99 41.24 23.84
CA ARG A 364 -27.64 41.03 23.31
C ARG A 364 -27.73 40.88 21.80
N LYS A 365 -27.33 41.96 21.14
CA LYS A 365 -27.28 42.13 19.69
C LYS A 365 -26.22 41.24 19.06
N GLN A 366 -26.56 40.74 17.88
CA GLN A 366 -25.63 40.36 16.82
C GLN A 366 -24.75 41.55 16.45
N GLY A 367 -23.49 41.27 16.13
CA GLY A 367 -22.50 42.24 15.67
C GLY A 367 -21.36 41.50 14.98
N THR A 368 -21.54 41.24 13.69
CA THR A 368 -20.50 40.88 12.73
C THR A 368 -19.78 42.16 12.30
N GLN A 369 -18.44 42.16 12.28
CA GLN A 369 -17.58 43.01 11.42
C GLN A 369 -16.17 42.40 11.51
N THR A 370 -15.74 41.69 10.46
CA THR A 370 -14.87 42.16 9.38
C THR A 370 -13.45 42.50 9.83
N ALA A 371 -12.54 41.54 9.65
CA ALA A 371 -11.14 41.82 9.34
C ALA A 371 -10.87 41.21 7.96
N THR A 372 -11.02 42.06 6.95
CA THR A 372 -10.38 41.94 5.64
C THR A 372 -8.88 42.11 5.84
N ALA A 373 -8.10 41.08 5.54
CA ALA A 373 -6.73 41.22 5.08
C ALA A 373 -6.66 40.54 3.71
N GLU A 374 -6.55 41.42 2.72
CA GLU A 374 -6.35 41.19 1.31
C GLU A 374 -5.13 40.30 1.03
N THR A 375 -5.38 39.30 0.18
CA THR A 375 -4.61 38.95 -1.01
C THR A 375 -3.14 39.39 -1.07
N THR A 376 -2.25 38.39 -1.03
CA THR A 376 -1.12 38.34 -1.98
C THR A 376 -0.86 36.87 -2.30
N GLU A 377 -1.60 36.37 -3.28
CA GLU A 377 -1.27 35.18 -4.05
C GLU A 377 -0.83 35.69 -5.43
N GLU A 378 0.47 35.92 -5.62
CA GLU A 378 1.10 35.93 -6.95
C GLU A 378 2.63 35.93 -6.79
N ALA A 379 3.30 35.15 -7.63
CA ALA A 379 4.76 34.96 -7.75
C ALA A 379 5.43 33.96 -6.79
N ALA A 380 5.12 32.67 -6.97
CA ALA A 380 6.11 31.59 -6.85
C ALA A 380 5.74 30.35 -7.71
N THR A 381 5.28 30.59 -8.94
CA THR A 381 5.26 29.62 -10.04
C THR A 381 6.24 30.08 -11.11
N ARG A 382 7.54 30.01 -10.79
CA ARG A 382 8.68 30.03 -11.71
C ARG A 382 9.89 29.58 -10.89
N ASP A 383 10.56 28.54 -11.38
CA ASP A 383 11.79 27.89 -10.85
C ASP A 383 11.60 26.56 -10.09
N ALA A 384 11.10 25.56 -10.81
CA ALA A 384 11.58 24.17 -10.67
C ALA A 384 11.50 23.41 -12.02
N THR A 385 11.59 24.13 -13.14
CA THR A 385 11.76 23.59 -14.50
C THR A 385 13.10 24.06 -15.09
N ALA A 386 14.14 24.06 -14.24
CA ALA A 386 15.51 24.35 -14.62
C ALA A 386 16.51 23.61 -13.73
N GLU A 387 16.31 22.30 -13.51
CA GLU A 387 17.40 21.42 -13.07
C GLU A 387 17.28 20.06 -13.75
N ASN A 388 17.19 20.12 -15.08
CA ASN A 388 17.56 19.02 -15.95
C ASN A 388 18.46 19.61 -17.02
N MET A 389 19.76 19.74 -16.71
CA MET A 389 20.87 19.86 -17.66
C MET A 389 22.19 20.04 -16.90
N ARG A 390 22.72 18.95 -16.33
CA ARG A 390 24.16 18.80 -16.05
C ARG A 390 24.53 17.37 -15.63
N PHE A 391 24.21 16.41 -16.49
CA PHE A 391 25.07 15.24 -16.65
C PHE A 391 25.41 15.16 -18.13
N GLY A 392 26.69 15.37 -18.41
CA GLY A 392 27.22 15.48 -19.76
C GLY A 392 26.99 14.19 -20.52
N SER A 393 26.30 14.30 -21.66
CA SER A 393 26.48 13.34 -22.73
C SER A 393 27.96 13.36 -23.13
N PRO A 394 28.62 12.20 -23.28
CA PRO A 394 29.89 12.17 -23.97
C PRO A 394 29.64 12.66 -25.40
N HIS A 395 30.49 13.60 -25.84
CA HIS A 395 30.57 14.02 -27.22
C HIS A 395 30.84 12.79 -28.11
N VAL A 396 29.79 12.20 -28.65
CA VAL A 396 29.92 11.33 -29.82
C VAL A 396 30.13 12.26 -31.00
N GLN A 397 31.39 12.40 -31.38
CA GLN A 397 31.79 13.02 -32.63
C GLN A 397 31.11 12.24 -33.77
N GLN A 398 30.06 12.80 -34.35
CA GLN A 398 29.52 12.30 -35.61
C GLN A 398 30.56 12.51 -36.70
N VAL A 399 31.26 11.44 -37.05
CA VAL A 399 32.03 11.38 -38.28
C VAL A 399 31.01 11.36 -39.43
N LYS A 400 30.90 12.49 -40.14
CA LYS A 400 30.27 12.54 -41.47
C LYS A 400 31.06 11.64 -42.41
N LEU A 401 30.58 10.42 -42.62
CA LEU A 401 30.98 9.63 -43.78
C LEU A 401 30.29 10.22 -45.02
N ASN A 402 30.96 11.18 -45.64
CA ASN A 402 30.66 11.58 -47.01
C ASN A 402 30.96 10.39 -47.92
N GLY A 403 29.94 9.94 -48.65
CA GLY A 403 30.07 8.88 -49.63
C GLY A 403 31.05 9.25 -50.74
N LYS A 404 31.72 8.23 -51.26
CA LYS A 404 32.12 8.14 -52.66
C LYS A 404 32.16 6.68 -53.07
N HIS A 405 31.45 6.42 -54.17
CA HIS A 405 31.57 5.24 -55.01
C HIS A 405 33.02 4.74 -55.10
N PHE A 406 33.20 3.43 -54.91
CA PHE A 406 33.76 2.52 -55.91
C PHE A 406 33.32 1.08 -55.59
#